data_AF-A0A535INE4-F1
#
_entry.id   AF-A0A535INE4-F1
#
_cell.length_a   1.000
_cell.length_b   1.000
_cell.length_c   1.000
_cell.angle_alpha   90.00
_cell.angle_beta   90.00
_cell.angle_gamma   90.00
#
_symmetry.space_group_name_H-M   'P 1'
#
loop_
_entity.id
_entity.type
_entity.pdbx_description
1 polymer ?
#
loop_
_entity_poly.entity_id
_entity_poly.type
_entity_poly.pdbx_seq_one_letter_code
_entity_poly.pdbx_strand_id
1 'polypeptide(L)' 'MEFATLAQYFEKLEKTSSRLTLIAILSELFRLVESPDEIEKVSYLVQGRVAPFFEALEIGMAE' A
#
# COMPACT_ATOMS: atom_id res chain seq x y z
N MET A 1 6.52 8.43 5.99
CA MET A 1 7.25 7.15 6.07
C MET A 1 8.21 7.02 4.88
N GLU A 2 9.33 6.31 5.03
CA GLU A 2 10.21 5.98 3.89
C GLU A 2 9.62 4.85 3.03
N PHE A 3 9.81 4.92 1.71
CA PHE A 3 9.32 3.87 0.80
C PHE A 3 9.91 2.49 1.10
N ALA A 4 11.15 2.42 1.60
CA ALA A 4 11.78 1.17 2.01
C ALA A 4 11.00 0.46 3.12
N THR A 5 10.42 1.20 4.06
CA THR A 5 9.55 0.64 5.09
C THR A 5 8.28 0.06 4.47
N LEU A 6 7.63 0.79 3.55
CA LEU A 6 6.44 0.28 2.84
C LEU A 6 6.74 -1.01 2.05
N ALA A 7 7.89 -1.07 1.36
CA ALA A 7 8.30 -2.25 0.61
C ALA A 7 8.47 -3.49 1.50
N GLN A 8 8.99 -3.33 2.72
CA GLN A 8 9.04 -4.42 3.70
C GLN A 8 7.65 -4.93 4.09
N TYR A 9 6.64 -4.06 4.12
CA TYR A 9 5.26 -4.48 4.34
C TYR A 9 4.68 -5.25 3.15
N PHE A 10 5.01 -4.87 1.91
CA PHE A 10 4.63 -5.66 0.73
C PHE A 10 5.20 -7.07 0.79
N GLU A 11 6.48 -7.23 1.14
CA GLU A 11 7.10 -8.54 1.31
C GLU A 11 6.41 -9.39 2.41
N LYS A 12 5.98 -8.76 3.52
CA LYS A 12 5.21 -9.46 4.56
C LYS A 12 3.85 -9.94 4.05
N LEU A 13 3.16 -9.13 3.25
CA LEU A 13 1.85 -9.47 2.68
C LEU A 13 1.97 -10.66 1.71
N GLU A 14 2.99 -10.68 0.85
CA GLU A 14 3.23 -11.75 -0.11
C GLU A 14 3.52 -13.12 0.54
N LYS A 15 4.10 -13.11 1.74
CA LYS A 15 4.47 -14.34 2.48
C LYS A 15 3.28 -15.04 3.16
N THR A 16 2.07 -14.50 3.09
CA THR A 16 0.91 -15.07 3.78
C THR A 16 -0.35 -15.09 2.92
N SER A 17 -1.13 -16.15 3.05
CA SER A 17 -2.48 -16.27 2.48
C SER A 17 -3.59 -16.17 3.54
N SER A 18 -3.22 -16.03 4.82
CA SER A 18 -4.16 -15.93 5.94
C SER A 18 -4.83 -14.56 5.96
N ARG A 19 -6.16 -14.54 5.80
CA ARG A 19 -6.95 -13.30 5.84
C ARG A 19 -6.75 -12.51 7.13
N LEU A 20 -6.70 -13.19 8.28
CA LEU A 20 -6.49 -12.52 9.58
C LEU A 20 -5.10 -11.92 9.66
N THR A 21 -4.08 -12.60 9.13
CA THR A 21 -2.71 -12.10 9.12
C THR A 21 -2.56 -10.91 8.18
N LEU A 22 -3.19 -10.94 6.99
CA LEU A 22 -3.24 -9.79 6.08
C LEU A 22 -3.86 -8.57 6.76
N ILE A 23 -5.00 -8.74 7.44
CA ILE A 23 -5.65 -7.65 8.19
C ILE A 23 -4.72 -7.10 9.27
N ALA A 24 -4.03 -7.98 10.03
CA ALA A 24 -3.10 -7.55 11.06
C ALA A 24 -1.93 -6.72 10.50
N ILE A 25 -1.31 -7.18 9.42
CA ILE A 25 -0.19 -6.49 8.74
C ILE A 25 -0.63 -5.13 8.22
N LEU A 26 -1.78 -5.06 7.52
CA LEU A 26 -2.31 -3.79 7.00
C LEU A 26 -2.68 -2.82 8.12
N SER A 27 -3.26 -3.33 9.21
CA SER A 27 -3.60 -2.52 10.38
C SER A 27 -2.35 -1.94 11.05
N GLU A 28 -1.25 -2.69 11.10
CA GLU A 28 0.04 -2.20 11.59
C GLU A 28 0.61 -1.12 10.66
N LEU A 29 0.64 -1.38 9.35
CA LEU A 29 1.11 -0.43 8.34
C LEU A 29 0.38 0.91 8.45
N PHE A 30 -0.96 0.91 8.49
CA PHE A 30 -1.74 2.15 8.51
C PHE A 30 -1.56 2.96 9.80
N ARG A 31 -1.16 2.32 10.92
CA ARG A 31 -0.82 3.04 12.17
C ARG A 31 0.52 3.77 12.09
N LEU A 32 1.42 3.37 11.18
CA LEU A 32 2.72 4.03 10.98
C LEU A 32 2.63 5.28 10.08
N VAL A 33 1.48 5.51 9.45
CA VAL A 33 1.28 6.65 8.56
C VAL A 33 0.81 7.86 9.38
N GLU A 34 1.67 8.87 9.47
CA GLU A 34 1.41 10.05 10.32
C GLU A 34 0.63 11.16 9.59
N SER A 35 0.77 11.26 8.27
CA SER A 35 0.17 12.33 7.47
C SER A 35 -1.09 11.88 6.73
N PRO A 36 -2.19 12.67 6.77
CA PRO A 36 -3.40 12.42 5.97
C PRO A 36 -3.16 12.28 4.46
N ASP A 37 -2.23 13.05 3.89
CA ASP A 37 -1.92 12.99 2.45
C ASP A 37 -1.10 11.73 2.09
N GLU A 38 -0.44 11.14 3.09
CA GLU A 38 0.35 9.93 2.90
C GLU A 38 -0.54 8.68 2.94
N ILE A 39 -1.58 8.65 3.78
CA ILE A 39 -2.45 7.46 3.91
C ILE A 39 -3.22 7.19 2.61
N GLU A 40 -3.60 8.24 1.87
CA GLU A 40 -4.19 8.10 0.54
C GLU A 40 -3.25 7.33 -0.40
N LYS A 41 -1.99 7.78 -0.51
CA LYS A 41 -0.98 7.18 -1.39
C LYS A 41 -0.69 5.74 -0.99
N VAL A 42 -0.48 5.48 0.30
CA VAL A 42 -0.23 4.13 0.82
C VAL A 42 -1.40 3.20 0.52
N SER A 43 -2.64 3.67 0.64
CA SER A 43 -3.84 2.88 0.37
C SER A 43 -3.91 2.41 -1.08
N TYR A 44 -3.55 3.27 -2.04
CA TYR A 44 -3.53 2.89 -3.46
C TYR A 44 -2.31 2.03 -3.81
N LEU A 45 -1.14 2.32 -3.27
CA LEU A 45 0.09 1.56 -3.55
C LEU A 45 -0.03 0.10 -3.09
N VAL A 46 -0.64 -0.16 -1.93
CA VAL A 46 -0.96 -1.53 -1.45
C VAL A 46 -1.81 -2.31 -2.46
N GLN A 47 -2.62 -1.62 -3.26
CA GLN A 47 -3.48 -2.21 -4.29
C GLN A 47 -2.82 -2.26 -5.68
N GLY A 48 -1.53 -1.91 -5.77
CA GLY A 48 -0.80 -1.83 -7.04
C GLY A 48 -1.20 -0.64 -7.91
N ARG A 49 -1.64 0.47 -7.29
CA ARG A 49 -2.18 1.64 -7.98
C ARG A 49 -1.49 2.93 -7.55
N VAL A 50 -1.51 3.92 -8.42
CA VAL A 50 -1.05 5.29 -8.11
C VAL A 50 -2.19 6.28 -7.91
N ALA A 51 -3.42 5.90 -8.31
CA ALA A 51 -4.60 6.76 -8.29
C ALA A 51 -5.89 5.92 -8.17
N PRO A 52 -7.02 6.51 -7.75
CA PRO A 52 -8.33 5.88 -7.80
C PRO A 52 -8.81 5.64 -9.24
N PHE A 53 -9.72 4.68 -9.41
CA PHE A 53 -10.30 4.33 -10.72
C PHE A 53 -11.09 5.45 -11.41
N PHE A 54 -11.64 6.40 -10.66
CA PHE A 54 -12.41 7.50 -11.23
C PHE A 54 -11.51 8.65 -11.69
N GLU A 55 -10.22 8.62 -11.35
CA GLU A 55 -9.23 9.53 -11.90
C GLU A 55 -8.65 8.95 -13.18
N ALA A 56 -8.58 9.76 -14.23
CA ALA A 56 -7.96 9.39 -15.51
C ALA A 56 -6.42 9.45 -15.44
N LEU A 57 -5.84 9.07 -14.29
CA LEU A 57 -4.39 9.06 -14.06
C LEU A 57 -3.88 7.63 -14.07
N GLU A 58 -3.06 7.31 -15.07
CA GLU A 58 -2.36 6.03 -15.18
C GLU A 58 -0.85 6.23 -15.05
N ILE A 59 -0.13 5.19 -14.61
CA ILE A 59 1.35 5.21 -14.53
C ILE A 59 1.96 5.42 -15.93
N GLY A 60 1.32 4.91 -16.98
CA GLY A 60 1.77 5.08 -18.37
C GLY A 60 3.08 4.37 -18.69
N MET A 61 3.41 3.29 -17.99
CA MET A 61 4.65 2.53 -18.17
C MET A 61 4.40 1.29 -19.02
N ALA A 62 5.21 1.09 -20.07
CA ALA A 62 5.26 -0.16 -20.85
C ALA A 62 6.34 -1.10 -20.26
N GLU A 63 6.23 -2.40 -20.53
CA GLU A 63 7.27 -3.40 -20.20
C GLU A 63 8.60 -3.15 -20.92
#